data_AF-A0A7Y9RED7-F1
#
_entry.id   AF-A0A7Y9RED7-F1
#
_cell.length_a   1.000
_cell.length_b   1.000
_cell.length_c   1.000
_cell.angle_alpha   90.00
_cell.angle_beta   90.00
_cell.angle_gamma   90.00
#
_symmetry.space_group_name_H-M   'P 1'
#
loop_
_entity.id
_entity.type
_entity.pdbx_description
1 polymer ?
#
loop_
_entity_poly.entity_id
_entity_poly.type
_entity_poly.pdbx_seq_one_letter_code
_entity_poly.pdbx_strand_id
1 'polypeptide(L)'
;MRVPTMAHAGELVPKILGITSCAEGVSVKVSGELNRPPYEKTSAGAALFAHAKKLAAELGFELLDAFSGGGSDSNFTAPHTATLDGLGVDGKAAHTHYEQLYISSIEPARGSCTANLGARRSQ
;
A
#
# COMPACT_ATOMS: atom_id res chain seq x y z
N MET A 1 7.91 9.02 -7.53
CA MET A 1 6.55 9.34 -8.02
C MET A 1 5.57 8.28 -7.52
N ARG A 2 4.30 8.63 -7.27
CA ARG A 2 3.22 7.65 -6.99
C ARG A 2 2.18 7.71 -8.08
N VAL A 3 1.70 6.55 -8.51
CA VAL A 3 0.68 6.38 -9.55
C VAL A 3 -0.23 5.23 -9.15
N PRO A 4 -1.52 5.27 -9.52
CA PRO A 4 -2.45 4.20 -9.16
C PRO A 4 -2.36 3.00 -10.11
N THR A 5 -1.88 3.19 -11.34
CA THR A 5 -1.76 2.10 -12.34
C THR A 5 -0.50 2.25 -13.18
N MET A 6 -0.08 1.15 -13.83
CA MET A 6 1.06 1.15 -14.75
C MET A 6 0.81 2.02 -15.99
N ALA A 7 -0.45 2.18 -16.41
CA ALA A 7 -0.81 3.09 -17.50
C ALA A 7 -0.48 4.55 -17.15
N HIS A 8 -0.81 4.99 -15.93
CA HIS A 8 -0.43 6.33 -15.46
C HIS A 8 1.09 6.49 -15.32
N ALA A 9 1.80 5.42 -14.92
CA ALA A 9 3.27 5.43 -14.92
C ALA A 9 3.82 5.73 -16.32
N GLY A 10 3.31 4.99 -17.32
CA GLY A 10 3.72 5.12 -18.72
C GLY A 10 3.41 6.50 -19.31
N GLU A 11 2.36 7.17 -18.84
CA GLU A 11 2.03 8.53 -19.28
C GLU A 11 2.91 9.61 -18.61
N LEU A 12 3.06 9.54 -17.29
CA LEU A 12 3.57 10.66 -16.50
C LEU A 12 5.09 10.64 -16.35
N VAL A 13 5.71 9.45 -16.31
CA VAL A 13 7.18 9.35 -16.21
C VAL A 13 7.87 10.03 -17.40
N PRO A 14 7.49 9.78 -18.67
CA PRO A 14 8.10 10.47 -19.80
C PRO A 14 7.89 11.99 -19.78
N LYS A 15 6.70 12.45 -19.33
CA LYS A 15 6.41 13.89 -19.20
C LYS A 15 7.31 14.57 -18.19
N ILE A 16 7.59 13.93 -17.05
CA ILE A 16 8.47 14.48 -16.02
C ILE A 16 9.93 14.46 -16.48
N LEU A 17 10.38 13.35 -17.07
CA LEU A 17 11.76 13.24 -17.56
C LEU A 17 12.02 14.17 -18.75
N GLY A 18 11.00 14.53 -19.52
CA GLY A 18 11.06 15.45 -20.65
C GLY A 18 10.92 16.93 -20.29
N ILE A 19 10.93 17.31 -19.00
CA ILE A 19 10.84 18.72 -18.60
C ILE A 19 12.09 19.48 -19.11
N THR A 20 11.84 20.58 -19.82
CA THR A 20 12.86 21.46 -20.38
C THR A 20 12.79 22.85 -19.76
N SER A 21 13.88 23.62 -19.87
CA SER A 21 13.91 25.01 -19.43
C SER A 21 12.97 25.87 -20.28
N CYS A 22 12.27 26.82 -19.64
CA CYS A 22 11.53 27.87 -20.31
C CYS A 22 12.35 29.16 -20.52
N ALA A 23 13.57 29.24 -19.97
CA ALA A 23 14.45 30.39 -20.05
C ALA A 23 15.62 30.14 -21.01
N GLU A 24 15.95 31.17 -21.79
CA GLU A 24 17.07 31.16 -22.73
C GLU A 24 18.42 31.06 -21.99
N GLY A 25 19.34 30.26 -22.51
CA GLY A 25 20.67 30.04 -21.91
C GLY A 25 20.70 29.10 -20.69
N VAL A 26 19.55 28.57 -20.25
CA VAL A 26 19.47 27.64 -19.11
C VAL A 26 19.17 26.22 -19.59
N SER A 27 19.95 25.23 -19.12
CA SER A 27 19.70 23.81 -19.37
C SER A 27 19.19 23.11 -18.11
N VAL A 28 18.26 22.18 -18.30
CA VAL A 28 17.69 21.35 -17.22
C VAL A 28 17.89 19.89 -17.60
N LYS A 29 18.42 19.10 -16.67
CA LYS A 29 18.52 17.65 -16.77
C LYS A 29 17.68 17.03 -15.66
N VAL A 30 16.65 16.28 -16.04
CA VAL A 30 15.81 15.53 -15.09
C VAL A 30 16.22 14.06 -15.13
N SER A 31 16.36 13.47 -13.95
CA SER A 31 16.70 12.06 -13.78
C SER A 31 15.87 11.45 -12.66
N GLY A 32 15.55 10.18 -12.78
CA GLY A 32 14.80 9.43 -11.78
C GLY A 32 13.99 8.31 -12.44
N GLU A 33 13.35 7.51 -11.61
CA GLU A 33 12.56 6.37 -12.05
C GLU A 33 11.41 6.09 -11.08
N LEU A 34 10.57 5.14 -11.47
CA LEU A 34 9.54 4.61 -10.59
C LEU A 34 10.16 3.54 -9.68
N ASN A 35 10.51 3.93 -8.44
CA ASN A 35 11.14 3.04 -7.47
C ASN A 35 10.28 1.81 -7.08
N ARG A 36 8.95 1.98 -6.98
CA ARG A 36 8.03 0.86 -6.72
C ARG A 36 6.88 0.88 -7.73
N PRO A 37 6.52 -0.26 -8.33
CA PRO A 37 5.35 -0.35 -9.19
C PRO A 37 4.06 -0.04 -8.40
N PRO A 38 2.98 0.39 -9.07
CA PRO A 38 1.69 0.62 -8.45
C PRO A 38 1.10 -0.68 -7.89
N TYR A 39 0.37 -0.56 -6.78
CA TYR A 39 -0.38 -1.66 -6.19
C TYR A 39 -1.82 -1.64 -6.71
N GLU A 40 -2.07 -2.33 -7.82
CA GLU A 40 -3.38 -2.37 -8.45
C GLU A 40 -4.28 -3.44 -7.81
N LYS A 41 -5.55 -3.10 -7.61
CA LYS A 41 -6.54 -4.06 -7.10
C LYS A 41 -6.99 -4.99 -8.22
N THR A 42 -6.29 -6.12 -8.36
CA THR A 42 -6.62 -7.15 -9.34
C THR A 42 -7.82 -7.99 -8.90
N SER A 43 -8.48 -8.65 -9.86
CA SER A 43 -9.57 -9.61 -9.56
C SER A 43 -9.08 -10.77 -8.68
N ALA A 44 -7.86 -11.25 -8.92
CA ALA A 44 -7.22 -12.29 -8.10
C ALA A 44 -6.95 -11.81 -6.66
N GLY A 45 -6.44 -10.58 -6.48
CA GLY A 45 -6.29 -9.97 -5.17
C GLY A 45 -7.62 -9.77 -4.45
N ALA A 46 -8.67 -9.36 -5.18
CA ALA A 46 -10.02 -9.22 -4.61
C ALA A 46 -10.61 -10.56 -4.18
N ALA A 47 -10.41 -11.63 -4.95
CA ALA A 47 -10.83 -12.99 -4.58
C ALA A 47 -10.09 -13.49 -3.33
N LEU A 48 -8.77 -13.25 -3.25
CA LEU A 48 -7.96 -13.58 -2.09
C LEU A 48 -8.42 -12.80 -0.83
N PHE A 49 -8.73 -11.51 -0.98
CA PHE A 49 -9.29 -10.71 0.10
C PHE A 49 -10.64 -11.25 0.57
N ALA A 50 -11.53 -11.61 -0.36
CA ALA A 50 -12.84 -12.19 -0.02
C ALA A 50 -12.70 -13.52 0.75
N HIS A 51 -11.71 -14.34 0.38
CA HIS A 51 -11.38 -15.56 1.11
C HIS A 51 -10.85 -15.25 2.52
N ALA A 52 -9.88 -14.35 2.65
CA ALA A 52 -9.34 -13.93 3.94
C ALA A 52 -10.42 -13.33 4.86
N LYS A 53 -11.37 -12.57 4.30
CA LYS A 53 -12.49 -11.99 5.05
C LYS A 53 -13.42 -13.05 5.64
N LYS A 54 -13.64 -14.18 4.96
CA LYS A 54 -14.42 -15.30 5.49
C LYS A 54 -13.71 -15.95 6.67
N LEU A 55 -12.41 -16.21 6.53
CA LEU A 55 -11.58 -16.77 7.61
C LEU A 55 -11.54 -15.85 8.84
N ALA A 56 -11.40 -14.55 8.62
CA ALA A 56 -11.44 -13.55 9.70
C ALA A 56 -12.78 -13.61 10.47
N ALA A 57 -13.90 -13.73 9.75
CA ALA A 57 -15.23 -13.84 10.36
C ALA A 57 -15.38 -15.11 11.20
N GLU A 58 -14.83 -16.25 10.75
CA GLU A 58 -14.78 -17.50 11.52
C GLU A 58 -13.96 -17.35 12.82
N LEU A 59 -12.92 -16.52 12.79
CA LEU A 59 -12.09 -16.18 13.94
C LEU A 59 -12.69 -15.05 14.82
N GLY A 60 -13.88 -14.55 14.48
CA GLY A 60 -14.59 -13.56 15.28
C GLY A 60 -14.09 -12.12 15.12
N PHE A 61 -13.44 -11.79 13.99
CA PHE A 61 -13.09 -10.41 13.68
C PHE A 61 -13.41 -9.97 12.25
N GLU A 62 -13.58 -8.66 12.07
CA GLU A 62 -13.87 -8.05 10.79
C GLU A 62 -12.57 -7.66 10.08
N LEU A 63 -12.39 -8.17 8.85
CA LEU A 63 -11.33 -7.73 7.95
C LEU A 63 -11.84 -6.59 7.06
N LEU A 64 -11.24 -5.41 7.21
CA LEU A 64 -11.59 -4.22 6.44
C LEU A 64 -10.59 -3.99 5.32
N ASP A 65 -11.11 -3.69 4.14
CA ASP A 65 -10.32 -3.23 2.99
C ASP A 65 -9.90 -1.78 3.21
N ALA A 66 -8.63 -1.48 3.02
CA ALA A 66 -8.13 -0.11 3.11
C ALA A 66 -7.07 0.17 2.06
N PHE A 67 -7.04 1.42 1.62
CA PHE A 67 -6.01 1.92 0.73
C PHE A 67 -4.98 2.69 1.56
N SER A 68 -3.71 2.32 1.40
CA SER A 68 -2.60 3.08 1.98
C SER A 68 -1.88 3.88 0.88
N GLY A 69 -1.45 5.10 1.22
CA GLY A 69 -0.60 5.87 0.31
C GLY A 69 0.85 5.38 0.25
N GLY A 70 1.22 4.40 1.08
CA GLY A 70 2.58 3.87 1.16
C GLY A 70 2.90 2.88 0.05
N GLY A 71 4.10 2.31 0.12
CA GLY A 71 4.47 1.13 -0.65
C GLY A 71 5.13 0.11 0.28
N SER A 72 4.93 -1.16 -0.03
CA SER A 72 5.52 -2.31 0.66
C SER A 72 6.14 -3.25 -0.36
N ASP A 73 6.68 -4.38 0.08
CA ASP A 73 7.23 -5.38 -0.83
C ASP A 73 6.15 -6.07 -1.67
N SER A 74 4.89 -5.98 -1.21
CA SER A 74 3.71 -6.43 -1.91
C SER A 74 3.52 -5.71 -3.26
N ASN A 75 4.05 -4.48 -3.43
CA ASN A 75 4.12 -3.82 -4.74
C ASN A 75 4.84 -4.67 -5.79
N PHE A 76 5.91 -5.36 -5.40
CA PHE A 76 6.69 -6.19 -6.31
C PHE A 76 6.07 -7.56 -6.55
N THR A 77 5.36 -8.13 -5.56
CA THR A 77 4.77 -9.46 -5.70
C THR A 77 3.38 -9.44 -6.35
N ALA A 78 2.60 -8.38 -6.17
CA ALA A 78 1.24 -8.27 -6.71
C ALA A 78 1.12 -8.43 -8.23
N PRO A 79 2.07 -7.97 -9.07
CA PRO A 79 2.06 -8.25 -10.51
C PRO A 79 2.26 -9.74 -10.87
N HIS A 80 2.82 -10.53 -9.95
CA HIS A 80 3.18 -11.92 -10.21
C HIS A 80 2.23 -12.93 -9.57
N THR A 81 1.63 -12.57 -8.43
CA THR A 81 0.71 -13.44 -7.69
C THR A 81 -0.28 -12.64 -6.88
N ALA A 82 -1.45 -13.23 -6.61
CA ALA A 82 -2.43 -12.64 -5.70
C ALA A 82 -1.78 -12.39 -4.33
N THR A 83 -1.68 -11.12 -3.96
CA THR A 83 -1.02 -10.67 -2.73
C THR A 83 -2.02 -9.89 -1.88
N LEU A 84 -1.98 -10.09 -0.56
CA LEU A 84 -2.59 -9.20 0.42
C LEU A 84 -1.47 -8.51 1.20
N ASP A 85 -1.68 -7.25 1.54
CA ASP A 85 -0.73 -6.43 2.27
C ASP A 85 -1.39 -5.81 3.50
N GLY A 86 -0.61 -5.42 4.51
CA GLY A 86 -1.15 -4.77 5.70
C GLY A 86 -1.89 -5.72 6.66
N LEU A 87 -1.56 -7.02 6.65
CA LEU A 87 -2.03 -8.03 7.61
C LEU A 87 -1.21 -8.05 8.91
N GLY A 88 -0.47 -6.97 9.19
CA GLY A 88 0.34 -6.83 10.39
C GLY A 88 -0.47 -6.53 11.64
N VAL A 89 0.23 -6.33 12.77
CA VAL A 89 -0.42 -5.96 14.03
C VAL A 89 -1.02 -4.56 13.97
N ASP A 90 -2.13 -4.37 14.68
CA ASP A 90 -2.70 -3.05 14.88
C ASP A 90 -1.83 -2.23 15.83
N GLY A 91 -1.77 -0.92 15.57
CA GLY A 91 -0.92 -0.02 16.32
C GLY A 91 -1.13 1.45 15.97
N LYS A 92 -0.21 2.30 16.41
CA LYS A 92 -0.22 3.74 16.19
C LYS A 92 1.17 4.28 15.90
N ALA A 93 1.18 5.40 15.18
CA ALA A 93 2.37 6.21 14.93
C ALA A 93 3.57 5.43 14.37
N ALA A 94 3.29 4.46 13.49
CA ALA A 94 4.31 3.69 12.78
C ALA A 94 5.31 4.62 12.08
N HIS A 95 6.60 4.27 12.15
CA HIS A 95 7.73 5.05 11.64
C HIS A 95 7.98 6.36 12.40
N THR A 96 7.67 6.40 13.70
CA THR A 96 7.96 7.55 14.58
C THR A 96 8.55 7.09 15.91
N HIS A 97 9.07 8.02 16.72
CA HIS A 97 9.52 7.72 18.09
C HIS A 97 8.39 7.30 19.04
N TYR A 98 7.13 7.46 18.63
CA TYR A 98 5.94 7.09 19.41
C TYR A 98 5.28 5.82 18.85
N GLU A 99 6.00 5.02 18.09
CA GLU A 99 5.51 3.77 17.54
C GLU A 99 5.00 2.83 18.64
N GLN A 100 3.76 2.36 18.48
CA GLN A 100 3.06 1.52 19.44
C GLN A 100 2.34 0.40 18.70
N LEU A 101 2.24 -0.76 19.35
CA LEU A 101 1.36 -1.86 18.96
C LEU A 101 0.37 -2.15 20.07
N TYR A 102 -0.77 -2.74 19.73
CA TYR A 102 -1.70 -3.26 20.73
C TYR A 102 -1.38 -4.72 21.04
N ILE A 103 -1.14 -5.04 22.32
CA ILE A 103 -0.88 -6.43 22.75
C ILE A 103 -2.05 -7.36 22.39
N SER A 104 -3.29 -6.84 22.45
CA SER A 104 -4.49 -7.55 22.02
C SER A 104 -4.48 -7.96 20.54
N SER A 105 -3.62 -7.36 19.71
CA SER A 105 -3.45 -7.73 18.30
C SER A 105 -2.55 -8.96 18.10
N ILE A 106 -1.87 -9.44 19.14
CA ILE A 106 -0.93 -10.57 19.08
C ILE A 106 -1.49 -11.79 19.81
N GLU A 107 -2.25 -11.58 20.89
CA GLU A 107 -2.89 -12.67 21.64
C GLU A 107 -3.91 -13.43 20.77
N PRO A 108 -4.15 -14.73 21.04
CA PRO A 108 -5.10 -15.51 20.26
C PRO A 108 -6.48 -14.83 20.33
N ALA A 109 -6.88 -14.23 19.21
CA ALA A 109 -8.08 -13.42 19.10
C ALA A 109 -9.32 -14.24 19.49
N ARG A 110 -9.77 -14.08 20.74
CA ARG A 110 -11.12 -14.49 21.18
C ARG A 110 -11.98 -13.27 21.53
N GLY A 111 -11.69 -12.10 20.95
CA GLY A 111 -12.42 -10.88 21.22
C GLY A 111 -12.06 -9.74 20.27
N SER A 112 -12.92 -9.54 19.26
CA SER A 112 -13.22 -8.24 18.61
C SER A 112 -12.07 -7.31 18.19
N CYS A 113 -10.91 -7.81 17.77
CA CYS A 113 -9.86 -6.96 17.19
C CYS A 113 -10.08 -6.80 15.67
N THR A 114 -10.57 -5.65 15.24
CA THR A 114 -10.75 -5.30 13.82
C THR A 114 -9.40 -5.18 13.10
N ALA A 115 -8.95 -6.25 12.44
CA ALA A 115 -7.77 -6.18 11.56
C ALA A 115 -8.08 -5.30 10.34
N ASN A 116 -7.37 -4.18 10.21
CA ASN A 116 -7.49 -3.31 9.04
C ASN A 116 -6.36 -3.62 8.05
N LEU A 117 -6.68 -3.91 6.78
CA LEU A 117 -5.68 -3.91 5.68
C LEU A 117 -5.23 -2.46 5.40
N GLY A 118 -4.48 -1.87 6.32
CA GLY A 118 -4.03 -0.50 6.21
C GLY A 118 -3.95 0.15 7.58
N ALA A 119 -2.72 0.29 8.06
CA ALA A 119 -2.39 1.01 9.28
C ALA A 119 -3.15 2.36 9.32
N ARG A 120 -4.06 2.51 10.28
CA ARG A 120 -4.78 3.76 10.51
C ARG A 120 -3.75 4.84 10.87
N ARG A 121 -3.39 5.67 9.88
CA ARG A 121 -2.81 7.00 10.14
C ARG A 121 -3.94 7.87 10.67
N SER A 122 -4.16 7.82 11.98
CA SER A 122 -4.82 8.92 12.67
C SER A 122 -3.82 10.08 12.69
N GLN A 123 -4.29 11.24 12.21
CA GLN A 123 -3.64 12.52 12.43
C GLN A 123 -3.52 12.80 13.92
#